data_AF-A0A1G0DW59-F1
#
_entry.id   AF-A0A1G0DW59-F1
#
_cell.length_a   1.000
_cell.length_b   1.000
_cell.length_c   1.000
_cell.angle_alpha   90.00
_cell.angle_beta   90.00
_cell.angle_gamma   90.00
#
_symmetry.space_group_name_H-M   'P 1'
#
loop_
_entity.id
_entity.type
_entity.pdbx_description
1 polymer ?
#
loop_
_entity_poly.entity_id
_entity_poly.type
_entity_poly.pdbx_seq_one_letter_code
_entity_poly.pdbx_strand_id
1 'polypeptide(L)'
;MSSPSTCIDRCRMLLRLVFLTISLSCSSLAWAEGESILMPGKVIEGHAKLEPNCKECHVRFNKEAQHKLCMDCHKEVGADVLNHKGFHGKLSENKCRDCHTDHKGRGARIVVMDANKFDHAKTDFPLLGAHQKKEKVKCKDCHDPRKKYREAPSTCNGCHLKDDKHKGSLGDDCGNCHIESNWKKAKFDHSKTKFAVKGKHLEVPCKKCHAGHPTNYKGAPLDCLSCHRKDDKHKGKYGKKCETCHVDRSWKKIEFDHDGETKFKLLGKHELVKCMSCHKQPLFGKVKTPTACIACHKKQDVHKGKLGKQCETCHDEKRWKGTRIDHGRTRFPLLGMHLKVECRKCHQTKLYRDTPSNCYSCHRKDDVHKLRLGKKCDSCHNARSWQAWDFDHDRRTSFRLDGAHKKLDCYACHIKEMSGRVIAPISCVGCHDNDDVHQGEFGQQCERCHVTSDFKTLLMGSSPKRR
;
A
#
# COMPACT_ATOMS: atom_id res chain seq x y z
N MET A 1 -53.84 -105.31 70.19
CA MET A 1 -55.30 -105.14 70.17
C MET A 1 -55.60 -103.79 69.55
N SER A 2 -56.27 -103.85 68.41
CA SER A 2 -56.63 -102.77 67.48
C SER A 2 -57.90 -102.07 67.95
N SER A 3 -58.05 -100.76 67.68
CA SER A 3 -59.30 -99.99 67.40
C SER A 3 -59.09 -98.47 67.64
N PRO A 4 -59.97 -97.55 67.20
CA PRO A 4 -59.77 -96.87 65.92
C PRO A 4 -60.01 -95.35 66.01
N SER A 5 -59.41 -94.54 65.14
CA SER A 5 -59.95 -93.21 64.83
C SER A 5 -59.49 -92.77 63.46
N THR A 6 -59.98 -93.53 62.48
CA THR A 6 -60.18 -93.09 61.12
C THR A 6 -61.24 -91.98 61.09
N CYS A 7 -61.08 -91.07 60.13
CA CYS A 7 -62.09 -90.19 59.52
C CYS A 7 -61.91 -88.67 59.73
N ILE A 8 -61.56 -88.17 60.92
CA ILE A 8 -61.54 -86.70 61.15
C ILE A 8 -60.26 -86.02 60.59
N ASP A 9 -59.09 -86.63 60.73
CA ASP A 9 -57.82 -85.98 60.31
C ASP A 9 -57.58 -86.01 58.80
N ARG A 10 -58.13 -87.02 58.09
CA ARG A 10 -58.09 -87.05 56.62
C ARG A 10 -59.01 -86.01 55.98
N CYS A 11 -60.11 -85.65 56.64
CA CYS A 11 -61.04 -84.64 56.16
C CYS A 11 -60.47 -83.22 56.28
N ARG A 12 -59.72 -82.94 57.37
CA ARG A 12 -59.03 -81.65 57.58
C ARG A 12 -57.85 -81.41 56.63
N MET A 13 -57.14 -82.47 56.22
CA MET A 13 -56.03 -82.36 55.27
C MET A 13 -56.52 -82.16 53.82
N LEU A 14 -57.62 -82.81 53.42
CA LEU A 14 -58.25 -82.61 52.10
C LEU A 14 -58.93 -81.23 51.96
N LEU A 15 -59.59 -80.71 53.00
CA LEU A 15 -60.14 -79.34 52.96
C LEU A 15 -59.05 -78.27 52.88
N ARG A 16 -57.89 -78.46 53.56
CA ARG A 16 -56.76 -77.51 53.45
C ARG A 16 -56.08 -77.55 52.09
N LEU A 17 -55.98 -78.72 51.45
CA LEU A 17 -55.44 -78.85 50.09
C LEU A 17 -56.37 -78.29 49.02
N VAL A 18 -57.69 -78.44 49.16
CA VAL A 18 -58.68 -77.86 48.23
C VAL A 18 -58.76 -76.33 48.36
N PHE A 19 -58.63 -75.77 49.57
CA PHE A 19 -58.55 -74.30 49.74
C PHE A 19 -57.23 -73.70 49.24
N LEU A 20 -56.12 -74.45 49.31
CA LEU A 20 -54.83 -73.99 48.79
C LEU A 20 -54.77 -74.04 47.26
N THR A 21 -55.39 -75.04 46.62
CA THR A 21 -55.47 -75.11 45.15
C THR A 21 -56.50 -74.14 44.57
N ILE A 22 -57.65 -73.92 45.23
CA ILE A 22 -58.63 -72.90 44.77
C ILE A 22 -58.06 -71.47 44.94
N SER A 23 -57.23 -71.22 45.96
CA SER A 23 -56.58 -69.91 46.13
C SER A 23 -55.42 -69.68 45.15
N LEU A 24 -54.74 -70.73 44.70
CA LEU A 24 -53.65 -70.63 43.69
C LEU A 24 -54.16 -70.63 42.24
N SER A 25 -55.35 -71.18 41.96
CA SER A 25 -55.94 -71.15 40.61
C SER A 25 -56.73 -69.87 40.32
N CYS A 26 -57.04 -69.06 41.33
CA CYS A 26 -57.76 -67.79 41.16
C CYS A 26 -56.84 -66.56 41.06
N SER A 27 -55.51 -66.74 41.17
CA SER A 27 -54.54 -65.63 41.07
C SER A 27 -54.02 -65.40 39.65
N SER A 28 -54.09 -66.39 38.75
CA SER A 28 -53.53 -66.28 37.39
C SER A 28 -54.46 -65.67 36.34
N LEU A 29 -55.76 -65.47 36.65
CA LEU A 29 -56.72 -64.83 35.75
C LEU A 29 -56.98 -63.34 36.06
N ALA A 30 -56.46 -62.81 37.17
CA ALA A 30 -56.77 -61.45 37.64
C ALA A 30 -55.75 -60.36 37.22
N TRP A 31 -54.66 -60.70 36.51
CA TRP A 31 -53.61 -59.72 36.19
C TRP A 31 -53.72 -59.05 34.82
N ALA A 32 -54.61 -59.51 33.93
CA ALA A 32 -54.79 -58.92 32.60
C ALA A 32 -55.95 -57.90 32.53
N GLU A 33 -56.96 -58.02 33.38
CA GLU A 33 -58.19 -57.20 33.23
C GLU A 33 -58.15 -55.87 34.01
N GLY A 34 -57.27 -55.73 35.01
CA GLY A 34 -57.21 -54.54 35.87
C GLY A 34 -56.68 -53.26 35.21
N GLU A 35 -55.80 -53.36 34.20
CA GLU A 35 -55.23 -52.19 33.52
C GLU A 35 -56.25 -51.51 32.58
N SER A 36 -57.17 -52.28 32.00
CA SER A 36 -58.23 -51.77 31.11
C SER A 36 -59.29 -50.94 31.86
N ILE A 37 -59.53 -51.25 33.14
CA ILE A 37 -60.49 -50.55 34.01
C ILE A 37 -60.01 -49.12 34.34
N LEU A 38 -58.71 -48.86 34.28
CA LEU A 38 -58.08 -47.57 34.57
C LEU A 38 -57.89 -46.69 33.32
N MET A 39 -58.40 -47.11 32.15
CA MET A 39 -58.27 -46.34 30.92
C MET A 39 -59.18 -45.09 30.93
N PRO A 40 -58.64 -43.87 30.73
CA PRO A 40 -59.44 -42.63 30.71
C PRO A 40 -60.48 -42.57 29.57
N GLY A 41 -60.33 -43.42 28.55
CA GLY A 41 -61.19 -43.50 27.38
C GLY A 41 -60.55 -44.37 26.29
N LYS A 42 -61.34 -44.70 25.26
CA LYS A 42 -60.84 -45.41 24.06
C LYS A 42 -59.70 -44.63 23.42
N VAL A 43 -58.69 -45.33 22.91
CA VAL A 43 -57.62 -44.69 22.15
C VAL A 43 -58.12 -44.20 20.78
N ILE A 44 -57.32 -43.42 20.06
CA ILE A 44 -57.67 -42.98 18.70
C ILE A 44 -57.77 -44.15 17.73
N GLU A 45 -58.45 -43.94 16.60
CA GLU A 45 -58.63 -44.96 15.57
C GLU A 45 -57.29 -45.56 15.10
N GLY A 46 -56.28 -44.72 14.88
CA GLY A 46 -54.96 -45.14 14.40
C GLY A 46 -54.22 -46.10 15.35
N HIS A 47 -54.54 -46.08 16.64
CA HIS A 47 -53.96 -46.95 17.66
C HIS A 47 -54.95 -47.96 18.23
N ALA A 48 -56.15 -48.10 17.64
CA ALA A 48 -57.19 -49.00 18.16
C ALA A 48 -56.71 -50.45 18.38
N LYS A 49 -55.77 -50.93 17.56
CA LYS A 49 -55.18 -52.28 17.68
C LYS A 49 -54.19 -52.42 18.85
N LEU A 50 -53.68 -51.31 19.38
CA LEU A 50 -52.73 -51.28 20.50
C LEU A 50 -53.42 -51.15 21.86
N GLU A 51 -54.73 -50.90 21.88
CA GLU A 51 -55.55 -50.75 23.09
C GLU A 51 -55.38 -51.86 24.15
N PRO A 52 -55.27 -53.17 23.81
CA PRO A 52 -55.06 -54.21 24.81
C PRO A 52 -53.62 -54.25 25.36
N ASN A 53 -52.66 -53.57 24.72
CA ASN A 53 -51.23 -53.67 25.01
C ASN A 53 -50.69 -52.37 25.62
N CYS A 54 -51.12 -52.03 26.84
CA CYS A 54 -50.76 -50.77 27.52
C CYS A 54 -49.24 -50.52 27.62
N LYS A 55 -48.43 -51.59 27.69
CA LYS A 55 -46.95 -51.52 27.79
C LYS A 55 -46.27 -50.95 26.54
N GLU A 56 -46.94 -50.99 25.38
CA GLU A 56 -46.42 -50.43 24.12
C GLU A 56 -46.39 -48.89 24.16
N CYS A 57 -47.13 -48.26 25.07
CA CYS A 57 -47.19 -46.80 25.22
C CYS A 57 -46.80 -46.33 26.63
N HIS A 58 -46.92 -47.19 27.65
CA HIS A 58 -46.64 -46.85 29.04
C HIS A 58 -45.49 -47.65 29.65
N VAL A 59 -44.50 -46.91 30.18
CA VAL A 59 -43.50 -47.45 31.09
C VAL A 59 -43.95 -47.17 32.53
N ARG A 60 -44.12 -48.23 33.32
CA ARG A 60 -44.56 -48.14 34.72
C ARG A 60 -43.60 -47.26 35.52
N PHE A 61 -44.14 -46.29 36.26
CA PHE A 61 -43.42 -45.32 37.10
C PHE A 61 -42.34 -44.48 36.40
N ASN A 62 -42.26 -44.51 35.06
CA ASN A 62 -41.31 -43.71 34.30
C ASN A 62 -42.01 -42.98 33.15
N LYS A 63 -42.49 -41.77 33.46
CA LYS A 63 -43.21 -40.90 32.51
C LYS A 63 -42.34 -40.34 31.41
N GLU A 64 -41.02 -40.31 31.59
CA GLU A 64 -40.07 -39.76 30.63
C GLU A 64 -39.76 -40.81 29.56
N ALA A 65 -39.45 -42.05 29.95
CA ALA A 65 -39.15 -43.14 29.00
C ALA A 65 -40.26 -43.42 27.96
N GLN A 66 -41.50 -43.00 28.22
CA GLN A 66 -42.64 -43.12 27.30
C GLN A 66 -42.45 -42.35 25.98
N HIS A 67 -41.71 -41.24 25.97
CA HIS A 67 -41.46 -40.49 24.73
C HIS A 67 -40.72 -41.33 23.69
N LYS A 68 -39.86 -42.26 24.14
CA LYS A 68 -39.04 -43.10 23.28
C LYS A 68 -39.89 -44.14 22.57
N LEU A 69 -40.86 -44.73 23.27
CA LEU A 69 -41.82 -45.67 22.69
C LEU A 69 -42.58 -45.05 21.51
N CYS A 70 -43.00 -43.78 21.64
CA CYS A 70 -43.63 -43.06 20.54
C CYS A 70 -42.69 -42.92 19.33
N MET A 71 -41.42 -42.57 19.56
CA MET A 71 -40.42 -42.38 18.50
C MET A 71 -39.97 -43.70 17.84
N ASP A 72 -40.01 -44.81 18.58
CA ASP A 72 -39.64 -46.13 18.07
C ASP A 72 -40.66 -46.61 17.01
N CYS A 73 -41.95 -46.27 17.18
CA CYS A 73 -42.99 -46.49 16.16
C CYS A 73 -43.03 -45.36 15.12
N HIS A 74 -42.96 -44.09 15.53
CA HIS A 74 -42.94 -42.92 14.65
C HIS A 74 -41.52 -42.52 14.23
N LYS A 75 -40.81 -43.46 13.61
CA LYS A 75 -39.37 -43.38 13.32
C LYS A 75 -38.96 -42.09 12.61
N GLU A 76 -39.76 -41.59 11.67
CA GLU A 76 -39.47 -40.35 10.95
C GLU A 76 -39.51 -39.11 11.86
N VAL A 77 -40.53 -39.04 12.73
CA VAL A 77 -40.67 -37.95 13.71
C VAL A 77 -39.59 -38.08 14.79
N GLY A 78 -39.29 -39.30 15.23
CA GLY A 78 -38.19 -39.57 16.14
C GLY A 78 -36.83 -39.13 15.57
N ALA A 79 -36.59 -39.40 14.29
CA ALA A 79 -35.39 -38.92 13.60
C ALA A 79 -35.35 -37.39 13.51
N ASP A 80 -36.47 -36.72 13.21
CA ASP A 80 -36.55 -35.25 13.21
C ASP A 80 -36.18 -34.68 14.58
N VAL A 81 -36.74 -35.24 15.66
CA VAL A 81 -36.46 -34.82 17.05
C VAL A 81 -34.98 -35.01 17.40
N LEU A 82 -34.42 -36.20 17.12
CA LEU A 82 -33.03 -36.53 17.43
C LEU A 82 -32.01 -35.72 16.62
N ASN A 83 -32.34 -35.35 15.39
CA ASN A 83 -31.44 -34.60 14.49
C ASN A 83 -31.71 -33.09 14.50
N HIS A 84 -32.64 -32.60 15.32
CA HIS A 84 -33.08 -31.20 15.34
C HIS A 84 -33.55 -30.68 13.97
N LYS A 85 -34.25 -31.55 13.22
CA LYS A 85 -34.79 -31.26 11.88
C LYS A 85 -36.31 -31.21 11.90
N GLY A 86 -36.87 -30.67 10.83
CA GLY A 86 -38.31 -30.52 10.65
C GLY A 86 -38.95 -29.61 11.70
N PHE A 87 -40.28 -29.67 11.78
CA PHE A 87 -41.01 -28.92 12.80
C PHE A 87 -40.76 -29.49 14.20
N HIS A 88 -40.91 -30.81 14.37
CA HIS A 88 -40.83 -31.45 15.69
C HIS A 88 -39.45 -31.37 16.32
N GLY A 89 -38.35 -31.43 15.55
CA GLY A 89 -36.99 -31.30 16.11
C GLY A 89 -36.58 -29.87 16.47
N LYS A 90 -37.34 -28.87 16.04
CA LYS A 90 -37.11 -27.46 16.38
C LYS A 90 -38.00 -26.95 17.52
N LEU A 91 -38.90 -27.80 18.04
CA LEU A 91 -39.69 -27.47 19.21
C LEU A 91 -38.82 -27.53 20.47
N SER A 92 -39.07 -26.63 21.42
CA SER A 92 -38.45 -26.66 22.75
C SER A 92 -39.02 -27.76 23.66
N GLU A 93 -40.25 -28.20 23.37
CA GLU A 93 -40.98 -29.18 24.16
C GLU A 93 -40.79 -30.59 23.59
N ASN A 94 -40.04 -31.43 24.30
CA ASN A 94 -39.73 -32.81 23.89
C ASN A 94 -40.74 -33.85 24.41
N LYS A 95 -41.89 -33.40 24.89
CA LYS A 95 -42.93 -34.28 25.47
C LYS A 95 -44.08 -34.40 24.48
N CYS A 96 -44.07 -35.47 23.68
CA CYS A 96 -45.07 -35.73 22.64
C CYS A 96 -46.52 -35.62 23.17
N ARG A 97 -46.74 -36.04 24.42
CA ARG A 97 -48.06 -36.08 25.05
C ARG A 97 -48.70 -34.71 25.32
N ASP A 98 -47.88 -33.67 25.41
CA ASP A 98 -48.36 -32.32 25.74
C ASP A 98 -49.12 -31.73 24.54
N CYS A 99 -48.83 -32.21 23.33
CA CYS A 99 -49.54 -31.86 22.10
C CYS A 99 -50.43 -33.00 21.56
N HIS A 100 -50.08 -34.27 21.83
CA HIS A 100 -50.79 -35.44 21.32
C HIS A 100 -51.35 -36.32 22.45
N THR A 101 -52.66 -36.55 22.47
CA THR A 101 -53.29 -37.36 23.53
C THR A 101 -54.11 -38.48 22.93
N ASP A 102 -53.76 -39.73 23.24
CA ASP A 102 -54.34 -40.90 22.58
C ASP A 102 -55.76 -41.24 23.08
N HIS A 103 -56.04 -41.05 24.37
CA HIS A 103 -57.30 -41.41 25.02
C HIS A 103 -58.46 -40.42 24.79
N LYS A 104 -58.49 -39.73 23.64
CA LYS A 104 -59.56 -38.79 23.28
C LYS A 104 -60.71 -39.43 22.50
N GLY A 105 -60.67 -40.75 22.29
CA GLY A 105 -61.67 -41.50 21.53
C GLY A 105 -61.35 -41.62 20.04
N ARG A 106 -62.04 -42.55 19.38
CA ARG A 106 -61.76 -42.97 17.98
C ARG A 106 -61.77 -41.81 16.98
N GLY A 107 -62.72 -40.88 17.12
CA GLY A 107 -62.86 -39.72 16.24
C GLY A 107 -61.94 -38.54 16.55
N ALA A 108 -61.04 -38.66 17.53
CA ALA A 108 -60.21 -37.53 17.94
C ALA A 108 -59.17 -37.17 16.86
N ARG A 109 -59.15 -35.88 16.48
CA ARG A 109 -58.11 -35.32 15.65
C ARG A 109 -56.89 -34.96 16.50
N ILE A 110 -55.84 -35.76 16.41
CA ILE A 110 -54.62 -35.61 17.22
C ILE A 110 -53.65 -34.57 16.65
N VAL A 111 -53.71 -34.34 15.34
CA VAL A 111 -52.93 -33.29 14.66
C VAL A 111 -53.83 -32.08 14.47
N VAL A 112 -53.84 -31.19 15.47
CA VAL A 112 -54.49 -29.88 15.41
C VAL A 112 -53.44 -28.84 15.05
N MET A 113 -53.35 -28.52 13.77
CA MET A 113 -52.49 -27.45 13.26
C MET A 113 -53.39 -26.35 12.69
N ASP A 114 -53.28 -25.13 13.22
CA ASP A 114 -53.87 -23.96 12.60
C ASP A 114 -52.99 -23.54 11.41
N ALA A 115 -53.41 -23.93 10.20
CA ALA A 115 -52.69 -23.63 8.97
C ALA A 115 -52.51 -22.12 8.74
N ASN A 116 -53.37 -21.26 9.29
CA ASN A 116 -53.27 -19.81 9.13
C ASN A 116 -52.23 -19.17 10.06
N LYS A 117 -51.90 -19.84 11.17
CA LYS A 117 -50.95 -19.39 12.19
C LYS A 117 -49.65 -20.21 12.20
N PHE A 118 -49.51 -21.17 11.30
CA PHE A 118 -48.31 -22.01 11.23
C PHE A 118 -47.07 -21.18 10.89
N ASP A 119 -46.04 -21.31 11.71
CA ASP A 119 -44.80 -20.55 11.61
C ASP A 119 -43.69 -21.38 10.95
N HIS A 120 -43.36 -21.01 9.71
CA HIS A 120 -42.29 -21.67 8.95
C HIS A 120 -40.89 -21.39 9.48
N ALA A 121 -40.69 -20.37 10.33
CA ALA A 121 -39.41 -20.15 11.02
C ALA A 121 -39.06 -21.31 11.96
N LYS A 122 -40.05 -22.09 12.39
CA LYS A 122 -39.89 -23.30 13.20
C LYS A 122 -39.69 -24.57 12.37
N THR A 123 -39.34 -24.44 11.09
CA THR A 123 -39.10 -25.58 10.18
C THR A 123 -37.75 -25.46 9.50
N ASP A 124 -37.37 -26.46 8.70
CA ASP A 124 -36.16 -26.41 7.87
C ASP A 124 -36.30 -25.52 6.63
N PHE A 125 -37.50 -24.99 6.37
CA PHE A 125 -37.77 -24.14 5.23
C PHE A 125 -38.41 -22.82 5.70
N PRO A 126 -37.61 -21.88 6.26
CA PRO A 126 -38.13 -20.56 6.58
C PRO A 126 -38.54 -19.87 5.28
N LEU A 127 -39.77 -19.35 5.24
CA LEU A 127 -40.21 -18.54 4.11
C LEU A 127 -39.42 -17.23 4.14
N LEU A 128 -38.77 -16.88 3.03
CA LEU A 128 -37.98 -15.66 2.88
C LEU A 128 -38.42 -14.86 1.64
N GLY A 129 -38.22 -13.54 1.70
CA GLY A 129 -38.45 -12.66 0.56
C GLY A 129 -39.88 -12.72 0.02
N ALA A 130 -40.02 -13.00 -1.28
CA ALA A 130 -41.33 -13.07 -1.93
C ALA A 130 -42.22 -14.21 -1.41
N HIS A 131 -41.64 -15.28 -0.83
CA HIS A 131 -42.37 -16.43 -0.31
C HIS A 131 -43.14 -16.14 0.99
N GLN A 132 -42.85 -15.02 1.67
CA GLN A 132 -43.58 -14.61 2.88
C GLN A 132 -44.89 -13.87 2.55
N LYS A 133 -45.08 -13.43 1.30
CA LYS A 133 -46.22 -12.60 0.91
C LYS A 133 -47.47 -13.47 0.71
N LYS A 134 -48.33 -13.51 1.73
CA LYS A 134 -49.55 -14.36 1.78
C LYS A 134 -50.51 -14.09 0.61
N GLU A 135 -50.52 -12.85 0.12
CA GLU A 135 -51.27 -12.41 -1.06
C GLU A 135 -50.71 -12.95 -2.39
N LYS A 136 -49.45 -13.42 -2.42
CA LYS A 136 -48.80 -13.97 -3.61
C LYS A 136 -48.58 -15.48 -3.58
N VAL A 137 -48.33 -16.05 -2.40
CA VAL A 137 -48.04 -17.48 -2.22
C VAL A 137 -48.99 -18.05 -1.18
N LYS A 138 -49.81 -19.01 -1.61
CA LYS A 138 -50.78 -19.73 -0.76
C LYS A 138 -50.22 -21.09 -0.38
N CYS A 139 -50.71 -21.68 0.72
CA CYS A 139 -50.25 -22.98 1.20
C CYS A 139 -50.33 -24.10 0.14
N LYS A 140 -51.38 -24.09 -0.68
CA LYS A 140 -51.59 -25.07 -1.76
C LYS A 140 -50.59 -24.97 -2.91
N ASP A 141 -49.87 -23.85 -3.02
CA ASP A 141 -48.86 -23.66 -4.06
C ASP A 141 -47.58 -24.43 -3.72
N CYS A 142 -47.40 -24.83 -2.45
CA CYS A 142 -46.28 -25.64 -1.98
C CYS A 142 -46.71 -27.03 -1.48
N HIS A 143 -47.90 -27.16 -0.90
CA HIS A 143 -48.39 -28.40 -0.30
C HIS A 143 -49.54 -29.01 -1.11
N ASP A 144 -49.30 -30.19 -1.71
CA ASP A 144 -50.35 -30.98 -2.37
C ASP A 144 -51.29 -31.57 -1.29
N PRO A 145 -52.61 -31.32 -1.33
CA PRO A 145 -53.56 -31.86 -0.36
C PRO A 145 -53.58 -33.38 -0.25
N ARG A 146 -53.05 -34.10 -1.25
CA ARG A 146 -52.98 -35.58 -1.29
C ARG A 146 -51.71 -36.13 -0.66
N LYS A 147 -50.74 -35.29 -0.32
CA LYS A 147 -49.44 -35.68 0.25
C LYS A 147 -49.30 -35.15 1.67
N LYS A 148 -48.36 -35.74 2.41
CA LYS A 148 -48.01 -35.22 3.74
C LYS A 148 -47.30 -33.87 3.58
N TYR A 149 -47.55 -32.92 4.48
CA TYR A 149 -46.91 -31.59 4.45
C TYR A 149 -45.38 -31.65 4.37
N ARG A 150 -44.76 -32.65 5.02
CA ARG A 150 -43.30 -32.88 5.03
C ARG A 150 -42.70 -33.29 3.69
N GLU A 151 -43.52 -33.69 2.72
CA GLU A 151 -43.07 -34.13 1.39
C GLU A 151 -43.01 -32.98 0.38
N ALA A 152 -43.30 -31.75 0.80
CA ALA A 152 -43.17 -30.58 -0.05
C ALA A 152 -41.70 -30.38 -0.48
N PRO A 153 -41.43 -30.04 -1.76
CA PRO A 153 -40.08 -29.76 -2.21
C PRO A 153 -39.45 -28.60 -1.44
N SER A 154 -38.21 -28.77 -0.99
CA SER A 154 -37.45 -27.76 -0.24
C SER A 154 -36.31 -27.13 -1.05
N THR A 155 -36.09 -27.58 -2.29
CA THR A 155 -35.09 -27.03 -3.20
C THR A 155 -35.72 -26.04 -4.18
N CYS A 156 -34.94 -25.05 -4.63
CA CYS A 156 -35.42 -24.04 -5.57
C CYS A 156 -35.95 -24.67 -6.86
N ASN A 157 -35.18 -25.58 -7.46
CA ASN A 157 -35.55 -26.29 -8.69
C ASN A 157 -36.77 -27.20 -8.50
N GLY A 158 -37.03 -27.73 -7.30
CA GLY A 158 -38.19 -28.56 -7.00
C GLY A 158 -39.51 -27.86 -7.27
N CYS A 159 -39.56 -26.54 -7.10
CA CYS A 159 -40.72 -25.70 -7.41
C CYS A 159 -40.55 -24.86 -8.69
N HIS A 160 -39.34 -24.37 -8.97
CA HIS A 160 -39.05 -23.40 -10.03
C HIS A 160 -38.36 -23.98 -11.27
N LEU A 161 -38.41 -25.30 -11.50
CA LEU A 161 -37.79 -25.94 -12.68
C LEU A 161 -38.21 -25.28 -14.00
N LYS A 162 -39.50 -24.93 -14.14
CA LYS A 162 -40.04 -24.30 -15.35
C LYS A 162 -39.66 -22.81 -15.49
N ASP A 163 -39.29 -22.18 -14.37
CA ASP A 163 -38.90 -20.77 -14.34
C ASP A 163 -37.41 -20.57 -14.65
N ASP A 164 -36.62 -21.64 -14.59
CA ASP A 164 -35.18 -21.59 -14.82
C ASP A 164 -34.83 -21.21 -16.27
N LYS A 165 -34.35 -19.97 -16.43
CA LYS A 165 -33.88 -19.43 -17.70
C LYS A 165 -32.55 -20.04 -18.14
N HIS A 166 -31.83 -20.71 -17.24
CA HIS A 166 -30.55 -21.34 -17.51
C HIS A 166 -30.70 -22.76 -18.07
N LYS A 167 -31.91 -23.34 -18.01
CA LYS A 167 -32.21 -24.70 -18.51
C LYS A 167 -31.30 -25.77 -17.87
N GLY A 168 -31.03 -25.63 -16.57
CA GLY A 168 -30.18 -26.55 -15.79
C GLY A 168 -28.68 -26.42 -16.04
N SER A 169 -28.22 -25.48 -16.87
CA SER A 169 -26.80 -25.39 -17.25
C SER A 169 -25.86 -24.93 -16.12
N LEU A 170 -26.41 -24.38 -15.03
CA LEU A 170 -25.66 -23.82 -13.90
C LEU A 170 -25.80 -24.62 -12.60
N GLY A 171 -26.47 -25.78 -12.64
CA GLY A 171 -26.79 -26.57 -11.45
C GLY A 171 -27.96 -25.99 -10.64
N ASP A 172 -28.14 -26.53 -9.43
CA ASP A 172 -29.35 -26.33 -8.62
C ASP A 172 -29.20 -25.26 -7.53
N ASP A 173 -27.99 -24.76 -7.29
CA ASP A 173 -27.67 -23.77 -6.26
C ASP A 173 -27.99 -22.35 -6.73
N CYS A 174 -29.27 -22.07 -6.99
CA CYS A 174 -29.72 -20.77 -7.51
C CYS A 174 -29.29 -19.59 -6.61
N GLY A 175 -29.18 -19.84 -5.30
CA GLY A 175 -28.78 -18.87 -4.27
C GLY A 175 -27.36 -18.30 -4.42
N ASN A 176 -26.50 -18.94 -5.23
CA ASN A 176 -25.17 -18.40 -5.54
C ASN A 176 -25.24 -17.13 -6.41
N CYS A 177 -26.35 -16.92 -7.09
CA CYS A 177 -26.56 -15.78 -7.99
C CYS A 177 -27.83 -15.00 -7.65
N HIS A 178 -28.93 -15.68 -7.33
CA HIS A 178 -30.23 -15.06 -7.12
C HIS A 178 -30.58 -14.97 -5.65
N ILE A 179 -31.33 -13.92 -5.29
CA ILE A 179 -31.91 -13.78 -3.95
C ILE A 179 -33.43 -13.81 -4.06
N GLU A 180 -34.09 -14.53 -3.17
CA GLU A 180 -35.54 -14.77 -3.16
C GLU A 180 -36.37 -13.50 -2.87
N SER A 181 -35.74 -12.44 -2.37
CA SER A 181 -36.35 -11.11 -2.22
C SER A 181 -36.38 -10.30 -3.53
N ASN A 182 -35.46 -10.55 -4.45
CA ASN A 182 -35.38 -9.86 -5.74
C ASN A 182 -34.69 -10.73 -6.82
N TRP A 183 -35.44 -11.68 -7.35
CA TRP A 183 -34.94 -12.68 -8.31
C TRP A 183 -34.26 -12.06 -9.55
N LYS A 184 -34.73 -10.89 -10.00
CA LYS A 184 -34.20 -10.20 -11.19
C LYS A 184 -32.79 -9.64 -10.94
N LYS A 185 -32.40 -9.39 -9.69
CA LYS A 185 -31.09 -8.84 -9.34
C LYS A 185 -30.15 -9.97 -8.96
N ALA A 186 -29.45 -10.50 -9.97
CA ALA A 186 -28.39 -11.47 -9.74
C ALA A 186 -27.12 -10.80 -9.20
N LYS A 187 -26.45 -11.44 -8.24
CA LYS A 187 -25.14 -11.05 -7.71
C LYS A 187 -24.26 -12.29 -7.68
N PHE A 188 -23.10 -12.22 -8.32
CA PHE A 188 -22.09 -13.26 -8.28
C PHE A 188 -20.75 -12.67 -7.81
N ASP A 189 -20.13 -13.32 -6.83
CA ASP A 189 -18.87 -12.88 -6.26
C ASP A 189 -17.69 -13.30 -7.17
N HIS A 190 -17.14 -12.33 -7.90
CA HIS A 190 -15.99 -12.54 -8.78
C HIS A 190 -14.65 -12.55 -8.04
N SER A 191 -14.60 -12.22 -6.74
CA SER A 191 -13.35 -12.12 -5.98
C SER A 191 -12.58 -13.44 -5.91
N LYS A 192 -13.29 -14.56 -6.03
CA LYS A 192 -12.73 -15.92 -6.02
C LYS A 192 -12.39 -16.46 -7.42
N THR A 193 -12.58 -15.65 -8.46
CA THR A 193 -12.34 -16.07 -9.85
C THR A 193 -10.99 -15.57 -10.36
N LYS A 194 -10.56 -16.10 -11.51
CA LYS A 194 -9.32 -15.66 -12.18
C LYS A 194 -9.34 -14.18 -12.59
N PHE A 195 -10.52 -13.59 -12.73
CA PHE A 195 -10.68 -12.17 -13.03
C PHE A 195 -11.56 -11.52 -11.97
N ALA A 196 -10.92 -11.02 -10.93
CA ALA A 196 -11.61 -10.28 -9.89
C ALA A 196 -12.14 -8.97 -10.47
N VAL A 197 -13.46 -8.91 -10.72
CA VAL A 197 -14.15 -7.72 -11.20
C VAL A 197 -14.06 -6.64 -10.13
N LYS A 198 -13.35 -5.55 -10.44
CA LYS A 198 -13.10 -4.41 -9.55
C LYS A 198 -13.39 -3.09 -10.27
N GLY A 199 -13.45 -2.02 -9.48
CA GLY A 199 -13.60 -0.65 -10.00
C GLY A 199 -14.85 -0.50 -10.85
N LYS A 200 -14.71 0.13 -12.02
CA LYS A 200 -15.85 0.41 -12.90
C LYS A 200 -16.45 -0.83 -13.57
N HIS A 201 -15.74 -1.96 -13.57
CA HIS A 201 -16.27 -3.21 -14.12
C HIS A 201 -17.42 -3.79 -13.29
N LEU A 202 -17.58 -3.38 -12.02
CA LEU A 202 -18.71 -3.80 -11.17
C LEU A 202 -20.08 -3.31 -11.68
N GLU A 203 -20.10 -2.26 -12.50
CA GLU A 203 -21.31 -1.68 -13.10
C GLU A 203 -21.65 -2.33 -14.46
N VAL A 204 -20.80 -3.23 -14.97
CA VAL A 204 -20.93 -3.80 -16.32
C VAL A 204 -21.87 -5.02 -16.31
N PRO A 205 -22.91 -5.07 -17.17
CA PRO A 205 -23.80 -6.23 -17.25
C PRO A 205 -23.08 -7.50 -17.71
N CYS A 206 -23.43 -8.67 -17.14
CA CYS A 206 -22.78 -9.95 -17.42
C CYS A 206 -22.67 -10.28 -18.92
N LYS A 207 -23.73 -10.00 -19.71
CA LYS A 207 -23.76 -10.25 -21.16
C LYS A 207 -22.69 -9.51 -21.97
N LYS A 208 -22.08 -8.45 -21.40
CA LYS A 208 -20.98 -7.72 -22.05
C LYS A 208 -19.65 -8.45 -21.95
N CYS A 209 -19.50 -9.33 -20.97
CA CYS A 209 -18.30 -10.14 -20.76
C CYS A 209 -18.50 -11.59 -21.20
N HIS A 210 -19.68 -12.16 -20.92
CA HIS A 210 -20.01 -13.55 -21.17
C HIS A 210 -20.88 -13.68 -22.42
N ALA A 211 -20.27 -14.14 -23.52
CA ALA A 211 -20.95 -14.31 -24.81
C ALA A 211 -22.09 -15.34 -24.75
N GLY A 212 -21.97 -16.36 -23.90
CA GLY A 212 -22.98 -17.41 -23.73
C GLY A 212 -24.12 -17.04 -22.77
N HIS A 213 -24.18 -15.80 -22.27
CA HIS A 213 -25.24 -15.36 -21.38
C HIS A 213 -26.64 -15.55 -22.01
N PRO A 214 -27.63 -16.08 -21.26
CA PRO A 214 -27.58 -16.39 -19.83
C PRO A 214 -27.16 -17.83 -19.51
N THR A 215 -27.01 -18.73 -20.47
CA THR A 215 -26.85 -20.18 -20.20
C THR A 215 -25.39 -20.61 -20.01
N ASN A 216 -24.42 -19.81 -20.42
CA ASN A 216 -23.00 -20.15 -20.32
C ASN A 216 -22.14 -18.92 -19.99
N TYR A 217 -21.43 -19.00 -18.87
CA TYR A 217 -20.53 -17.93 -18.39
C TYR A 217 -19.04 -18.29 -18.53
N LYS A 218 -18.69 -19.40 -19.21
CA LYS A 218 -17.30 -19.80 -19.43
C LYS A 218 -16.66 -19.02 -20.59
N GLY A 219 -15.34 -18.84 -20.54
CA GLY A 219 -14.54 -18.34 -21.67
C GLY A 219 -14.57 -16.83 -21.89
N ALA A 220 -14.98 -16.04 -20.91
CA ALA A 220 -14.85 -14.58 -21.00
C ALA A 220 -13.35 -14.18 -21.14
N PRO A 221 -13.02 -13.22 -22.01
CA PRO A 221 -11.65 -12.72 -22.14
C PRO A 221 -11.21 -12.04 -20.84
N LEU A 222 -9.96 -12.29 -20.42
CA LEU A 222 -9.41 -11.77 -19.16
C LEU A 222 -8.43 -10.61 -19.38
N ASP A 223 -8.00 -10.37 -20.63
CA ASP A 223 -7.10 -9.27 -20.95
C ASP A 223 -7.86 -7.99 -21.29
N CYS A 224 -7.29 -6.84 -20.91
CA CYS A 224 -7.89 -5.53 -21.13
C CYS A 224 -8.16 -5.26 -22.61
N LEU A 225 -7.23 -5.64 -23.48
CA LEU A 225 -7.25 -5.27 -24.90
C LEU A 225 -8.38 -5.96 -25.66
N SER A 226 -8.71 -7.21 -25.34
CA SER A 226 -9.82 -7.94 -25.96
C SER A 226 -11.16 -7.19 -25.84
N CYS A 227 -11.37 -6.46 -24.75
CA CYS A 227 -12.57 -5.63 -24.55
C CYS A 227 -12.36 -4.17 -25.00
N HIS A 228 -11.22 -3.58 -24.67
CA HIS A 228 -10.95 -2.15 -24.83
C HIS A 228 -10.17 -1.78 -26.09
N ARG A 229 -10.12 -2.67 -27.09
CA ARG A 229 -9.40 -2.42 -28.36
C ARG A 229 -9.83 -1.12 -29.05
N LYS A 230 -11.12 -0.78 -28.98
CA LYS A 230 -11.67 0.45 -29.56
C LYS A 230 -11.37 1.70 -28.72
N ASP A 231 -11.11 1.51 -27.43
CA ASP A 231 -10.80 2.58 -26.48
C ASP A 231 -9.29 2.91 -26.43
N ASP A 232 -8.44 2.03 -26.98
CA ASP A 232 -7.00 2.20 -26.98
C ASP A 232 -6.55 3.37 -27.87
N LYS A 233 -6.32 4.52 -27.22
CA LYS A 233 -5.78 5.73 -27.84
C LYS A 233 -4.36 5.55 -28.37
N HIS A 234 -3.63 4.54 -27.91
CA HIS A 234 -2.25 4.30 -28.31
C HIS A 234 -2.16 3.49 -29.60
N LYS A 235 -3.26 2.91 -30.08
CA LYS A 235 -3.31 2.06 -31.29
C LYS A 235 -2.27 0.94 -31.25
N GLY A 236 -2.10 0.31 -30.09
CA GLY A 236 -1.17 -0.80 -29.85
C GLY A 236 0.30 -0.40 -29.70
N LYS A 237 0.65 0.90 -29.72
CA LYS A 237 2.04 1.36 -29.65
C LYS A 237 2.77 0.98 -28.35
N TYR A 238 2.05 0.75 -27.25
CA TYR A 238 2.65 0.52 -25.93
C TYR A 238 2.43 -0.91 -25.40
N GLY A 239 2.13 -1.85 -26.30
CA GLY A 239 1.89 -3.25 -25.94
C GLY A 239 0.48 -3.51 -25.42
N LYS A 240 0.27 -4.71 -24.85
CA LYS A 240 -1.06 -5.21 -24.45
C LYS A 240 -1.34 -5.12 -22.94
N LYS A 241 -0.30 -4.88 -22.13
CA LYS A 241 -0.39 -4.84 -20.65
C LYS A 241 -0.80 -3.45 -20.20
N CYS A 242 -2.08 -3.10 -20.40
CA CYS A 242 -2.61 -1.78 -20.07
C CYS A 242 -2.48 -1.47 -18.57
N GLU A 243 -2.58 -2.49 -17.73
CA GLU A 243 -2.56 -2.48 -16.27
C GLU A 243 -1.21 -2.05 -15.66
N THR A 244 -0.12 -2.00 -16.44
CA THR A 244 1.15 -1.44 -15.95
C THR A 244 1.12 0.08 -15.82
N CYS A 245 0.11 0.72 -16.42
CA CYS A 245 -0.02 2.18 -16.41
C CYS A 245 -1.43 2.62 -16.00
N HIS A 246 -2.47 1.95 -16.48
CA HIS A 246 -3.85 2.33 -16.25
C HIS A 246 -4.49 1.50 -15.15
N VAL A 247 -5.52 2.08 -14.51
CA VAL A 247 -6.30 1.42 -13.47
C VAL A 247 -7.74 1.21 -13.90
N ASP A 248 -8.32 0.12 -13.42
CA ASP A 248 -9.70 -0.36 -13.66
C ASP A 248 -10.80 0.62 -13.21
N ARG A 249 -10.46 1.62 -12.40
CA ARG A 249 -11.36 2.70 -11.97
C ARG A 249 -11.39 3.91 -12.91
N SER A 250 -10.33 4.14 -13.69
CA SER A 250 -10.27 5.28 -14.63
C SER A 250 -9.09 5.18 -15.59
N TRP A 251 -9.38 5.22 -16.90
CA TRP A 251 -8.36 5.35 -17.95
C TRP A 251 -7.56 6.66 -17.88
N LYS A 252 -8.12 7.73 -17.29
CA LYS A 252 -7.44 9.03 -17.18
C LYS A 252 -6.39 9.04 -16.07
N LYS A 253 -6.56 8.20 -15.05
CA LYS A 253 -5.58 8.08 -13.95
C LYS A 253 -4.52 7.08 -14.37
N ILE A 254 -3.27 7.51 -14.32
CA ILE A 254 -2.10 6.67 -14.60
C ILE A 254 -1.41 6.41 -13.25
N GLU A 255 -1.20 5.15 -12.91
CA GLU A 255 -0.45 4.69 -11.72
C GLU A 255 0.79 3.93 -12.15
N PHE A 256 1.62 4.58 -12.95
CA PHE A 256 2.94 4.09 -13.32
C PHE A 256 3.98 4.82 -12.46
N ASP A 257 4.76 4.07 -11.68
CA ASP A 257 5.91 4.61 -10.96
C ASP A 257 7.13 4.65 -11.88
N HIS A 258 7.37 5.81 -12.50
CA HIS A 258 8.50 5.98 -13.41
C HIS A 258 9.86 5.84 -12.70
N ASP A 259 9.97 6.29 -11.46
CA ASP A 259 11.26 6.37 -10.76
C ASP A 259 11.65 5.02 -10.12
N GLY A 260 10.66 4.22 -9.73
CA GLY A 260 10.87 2.85 -9.27
C GLY A 260 11.13 1.87 -10.42
N GLU A 261 10.46 2.06 -11.57
CA GLU A 261 10.51 1.12 -12.71
C GLU A 261 11.61 1.46 -13.73
N THR A 262 12.27 2.62 -13.62
CA THR A 262 13.30 3.04 -14.58
C THR A 262 14.59 3.54 -13.92
N LYS A 263 15.67 3.56 -14.70
CA LYS A 263 16.98 4.06 -14.23
C LYS A 263 17.10 5.58 -14.26
N PHE A 264 16.16 6.29 -14.87
CA PHE A 264 16.21 7.74 -15.02
C PHE A 264 15.15 8.37 -14.13
N LYS A 265 15.58 8.95 -13.01
CA LYS A 265 14.67 9.60 -12.06
C LYS A 265 14.18 10.93 -12.62
N LEU A 266 12.87 11.13 -12.60
CA LEU A 266 12.24 12.41 -12.90
C LEU A 266 12.35 13.26 -11.66
N LEU A 267 13.29 14.21 -11.68
CA LEU A 267 13.53 15.11 -10.56
C LEU A 267 13.06 16.53 -10.88
N GLY A 268 12.52 17.21 -9.86
CA GLY A 268 12.18 18.63 -9.94
C GLY A 268 11.13 18.92 -11.01
N LYS A 269 11.44 19.82 -11.95
CA LYS A 269 10.47 20.19 -13.01
C LYS A 269 10.17 19.05 -13.99
N HIS A 270 10.97 17.99 -14.02
CA HIS A 270 10.74 16.83 -14.88
C HIS A 270 9.63 15.90 -14.35
N GLU A 271 9.27 15.97 -13.07
CA GLU A 271 8.21 15.13 -12.47
C GLU A 271 6.84 15.33 -13.12
N LEU A 272 6.60 16.53 -13.68
CA LEU A 272 5.31 16.91 -14.26
C LEU A 272 5.27 16.83 -15.79
N VAL A 273 6.34 16.36 -16.43
CA VAL A 273 6.40 16.30 -17.89
C VAL A 273 5.58 15.14 -18.44
N LYS A 274 4.88 15.37 -19.55
CA LYS A 274 4.16 14.31 -20.26
C LYS A 274 5.17 13.30 -20.83
N CYS A 275 4.83 12.00 -20.80
CA CYS A 275 5.69 10.93 -21.31
C CYS A 275 6.19 11.19 -22.73
N MET A 276 5.33 11.73 -23.61
CA MET A 276 5.65 12.01 -25.02
C MET A 276 6.65 13.15 -25.24
N SER A 277 6.92 13.96 -24.21
CA SER A 277 7.99 14.95 -24.28
C SER A 277 9.37 14.27 -24.39
N CYS A 278 9.52 13.08 -23.80
CA CYS A 278 10.74 12.28 -23.83
C CYS A 278 10.63 11.10 -24.81
N HIS A 279 9.52 10.36 -24.74
CA HIS A 279 9.30 9.14 -25.52
C HIS A 279 8.56 9.42 -26.83
N LYS A 280 9.29 9.95 -27.81
CA LYS A 280 8.76 10.25 -29.16
C LYS A 280 8.51 9.00 -30.02
N GLN A 281 9.12 7.88 -29.63
CA GLN A 281 8.98 6.58 -30.29
C GLN A 281 8.14 5.65 -29.39
N PRO A 282 7.59 4.55 -29.93
CA PRO A 282 6.85 3.56 -29.16
C PRO A 282 7.62 3.14 -27.89
N LEU A 283 6.94 3.21 -26.74
CA LEU A 283 7.47 2.74 -25.46
C LEU A 283 7.78 1.24 -25.58
N PHE A 284 8.88 0.80 -24.96
CA PHE A 284 9.39 -0.59 -25.03
C PHE A 284 9.95 -1.05 -26.39
N GLY A 285 10.11 -0.14 -27.36
CA GLY A 285 10.89 -0.40 -28.57
C GLY A 285 12.40 -0.47 -28.31
N LYS A 286 13.17 -0.90 -29.31
CA LYS A 286 14.66 -0.93 -29.25
C LYS A 286 15.31 0.47 -29.16
N VAL A 287 14.52 1.54 -29.29
CA VAL A 287 15.00 2.92 -29.31
C VAL A 287 15.20 3.43 -27.88
N LYS A 288 16.46 3.63 -27.49
CA LYS A 288 16.80 4.23 -26.20
C LYS A 288 16.52 5.73 -26.21
N THR A 289 15.79 6.21 -25.20
CA THR A 289 15.54 7.64 -25.03
C THR A 289 16.81 8.32 -24.49
N PRO A 290 17.32 9.39 -25.13
CA PRO A 290 18.50 10.09 -24.63
C PRO A 290 18.26 10.68 -23.24
N THR A 291 19.22 10.48 -22.32
CA THR A 291 19.14 10.95 -20.93
C THR A 291 20.01 12.17 -20.63
N ALA A 292 20.95 12.49 -21.52
CA ALA A 292 21.81 13.66 -21.35
C ALA A 292 21.01 14.96 -21.50
N CYS A 293 21.21 15.93 -20.60
CA CYS A 293 20.46 17.19 -20.58
C CYS A 293 20.45 17.88 -21.94
N ILE A 294 21.63 17.94 -22.61
CA ILE A 294 21.80 18.61 -23.90
C ILE A 294 21.01 17.95 -25.04
N ALA A 295 20.65 16.66 -24.93
CA ALA A 295 19.87 15.99 -25.96
C ALA A 295 18.47 16.61 -26.10
N CYS A 296 17.92 17.11 -25.00
CA CYS A 296 16.62 17.79 -24.96
C CYS A 296 16.76 19.32 -24.91
N HIS A 297 17.81 19.82 -24.26
CA HIS A 297 17.99 21.25 -23.96
C HIS A 297 19.00 21.96 -24.86
N LYS A 298 19.36 21.39 -26.02
CA LYS A 298 20.35 21.99 -26.96
C LYS A 298 20.02 23.45 -27.34
N LYS A 299 18.74 23.77 -27.53
CA LYS A 299 18.31 25.13 -27.91
C LYS A 299 18.29 26.10 -26.72
N GLN A 300 18.21 25.58 -25.50
CA GLN A 300 18.19 26.35 -24.26
C GLN A 300 19.60 26.58 -23.68
N ASP A 301 20.64 25.95 -24.25
CA ASP A 301 22.01 26.14 -23.80
C ASP A 301 22.54 27.53 -24.17
N VAL A 302 22.56 28.41 -23.17
CA VAL A 302 23.09 29.77 -23.28
C VAL A 302 24.61 29.81 -23.46
N HIS A 303 25.31 28.72 -23.16
CA HIS A 303 26.76 28.60 -23.29
C HIS A 303 27.21 28.16 -24.69
N LYS A 304 26.26 27.84 -25.58
CA LYS A 304 26.51 27.44 -26.98
C LYS A 304 27.52 26.28 -27.08
N GLY A 305 27.46 25.32 -26.17
CA GLY A 305 28.30 24.13 -26.11
C GLY A 305 29.73 24.35 -25.61
N LYS A 306 30.09 25.57 -25.20
CA LYS A 306 31.47 25.91 -24.79
C LYS A 306 31.86 25.35 -23.42
N LEU A 307 30.89 25.00 -22.57
CA LEU A 307 31.11 24.44 -21.22
C LEU A 307 30.98 22.91 -21.17
N GLY A 308 30.88 22.24 -22.32
CA GLY A 308 30.69 20.79 -22.37
C GLY A 308 29.23 20.38 -22.16
N LYS A 309 29.01 19.09 -21.84
CA LYS A 309 27.67 18.47 -21.79
C LYS A 309 27.16 18.17 -20.38
N GLN A 310 28.02 18.30 -19.36
CA GLN A 310 27.71 17.96 -17.97
C GLN A 310 27.09 19.17 -17.25
N CYS A 311 25.87 19.52 -17.62
CA CYS A 311 25.16 20.68 -17.07
C CYS A 311 24.96 20.56 -15.56
N GLU A 312 24.79 19.33 -15.06
CA GLU A 312 24.56 18.96 -13.66
C GLU A 312 25.71 19.31 -12.70
N THR A 313 26.91 19.60 -13.25
CA THR A 313 28.04 20.09 -12.45
C THR A 313 27.79 21.49 -11.89
N CYS A 314 26.94 22.27 -12.55
CA CYS A 314 26.67 23.66 -12.22
C CYS A 314 25.19 23.91 -11.93
N HIS A 315 24.30 23.29 -12.70
CA HIS A 315 22.85 23.48 -12.63
C HIS A 315 22.15 22.29 -12.01
N ASP A 316 20.97 22.53 -11.43
CA ASP A 316 20.08 21.47 -10.96
C ASP A 316 18.67 21.63 -11.54
N GLU A 317 17.96 20.52 -11.67
CA GLU A 317 16.63 20.44 -12.28
C GLU A 317 15.49 21.03 -11.42
N LYS A 318 15.77 21.35 -10.14
CA LYS A 318 14.81 22.04 -9.26
C LYS A 318 14.90 23.56 -9.43
N ARG A 319 16.13 24.10 -9.58
CA ARG A 319 16.43 25.54 -9.66
C ARG A 319 17.51 25.83 -10.72
N TRP A 320 17.18 25.62 -11.99
CA TRP A 320 18.13 25.80 -13.12
C TRP A 320 18.86 27.15 -13.15
N LYS A 321 18.20 28.24 -12.73
CA LYS A 321 18.81 29.58 -12.69
C LYS A 321 19.86 29.75 -11.58
N GLY A 322 19.85 28.88 -10.56
CA GLY A 322 20.87 28.84 -9.52
C GLY A 322 22.05 27.98 -9.95
N THR A 323 23.27 28.45 -9.69
CA THR A 323 24.50 27.68 -9.95
C THR A 323 25.14 27.23 -8.66
N ARG A 324 25.57 25.97 -8.57
CA ARG A 324 26.25 25.37 -7.41
C ARG A 324 27.76 25.31 -7.60
N ILE A 325 28.38 26.40 -8.04
CA ILE A 325 29.84 26.47 -8.17
C ILE A 325 30.46 26.72 -6.80
N ASP A 326 31.29 25.79 -6.35
CA ASP A 326 32.17 25.96 -5.20
C ASP A 326 33.52 26.55 -5.64
N HIS A 327 33.73 27.85 -5.39
CA HIS A 327 34.99 28.52 -5.73
C HIS A 327 36.19 28.01 -4.94
N GLY A 328 35.98 27.41 -3.76
CA GLY A 328 37.06 26.82 -2.96
C GLY A 328 37.78 25.66 -3.66
N ARG A 329 37.15 25.07 -4.68
CA ARG A 329 37.72 24.00 -5.50
C ARG A 329 38.24 24.48 -6.86
N THR A 330 38.29 25.78 -7.08
CA THR A 330 38.75 26.38 -8.34
C THR A 330 40.16 26.94 -8.20
N ARG A 331 40.74 27.37 -9.34
CA ARG A 331 42.06 28.05 -9.36
C ARG A 331 42.04 29.45 -8.74
N PHE A 332 40.86 30.00 -8.44
CA PHE A 332 40.71 31.28 -7.79
C PHE A 332 39.69 31.17 -6.63
N PRO A 333 40.13 30.67 -5.47
CA PRO A 333 39.30 30.66 -4.27
C PRO A 333 38.90 32.09 -3.89
N LEU A 334 37.61 32.33 -3.69
CA LEU A 334 37.13 33.62 -3.22
C LEU A 334 37.50 33.78 -1.74
N LEU A 335 38.39 34.72 -1.44
CA LEU A 335 38.86 35.01 -0.10
C LEU A 335 38.45 36.43 0.33
N GLY A 336 38.20 36.61 1.63
CA GLY A 336 37.91 37.91 2.22
C GLY A 336 36.69 38.58 1.59
N MET A 337 36.85 39.82 1.11
CA MET A 337 35.75 40.61 0.57
C MET A 337 35.19 40.06 -0.75
N HIS A 338 35.95 39.24 -1.48
CA HIS A 338 35.51 38.63 -2.73
C HIS A 338 34.35 37.63 -2.55
N LEU A 339 34.16 37.08 -1.34
CA LEU A 339 33.04 36.18 -1.02
C LEU A 339 31.66 36.86 -1.18
N LYS A 340 31.60 38.19 -1.09
CA LYS A 340 30.36 38.98 -1.17
C LYS A 340 30.13 39.57 -2.56
N VAL A 341 31.03 39.33 -3.52
CA VAL A 341 30.95 39.91 -4.86
C VAL A 341 30.00 39.08 -5.72
N GLU A 342 29.08 39.76 -6.41
CA GLU A 342 28.17 39.10 -7.34
C GLU A 342 28.93 38.48 -8.53
N CYS A 343 28.53 37.27 -8.95
CA CYS A 343 29.19 36.53 -10.03
C CYS A 343 29.43 37.35 -11.30
N ARG A 344 28.44 38.16 -11.72
CA ARG A 344 28.51 38.99 -12.95
C ARG A 344 29.60 40.06 -12.94
N LYS A 345 30.07 40.47 -11.76
CA LYS A 345 31.16 41.46 -11.63
C LYS A 345 32.51 40.83 -12.00
N CYS A 346 32.67 39.52 -11.81
CA CYS A 346 33.86 38.77 -12.19
C CYS A 346 33.68 38.09 -13.56
N HIS A 347 32.54 37.45 -13.77
CA HIS A 347 32.16 36.74 -14.99
C HIS A 347 31.30 37.64 -15.88
N GLN A 348 31.98 38.49 -16.64
CA GLN A 348 31.34 39.46 -17.54
C GLN A 348 30.70 38.78 -18.76
N THR A 349 31.22 37.62 -19.14
CA THR A 349 30.65 36.80 -20.21
C THR A 349 29.90 35.60 -19.64
N LYS A 350 29.02 35.03 -20.46
CA LYS A 350 28.32 33.80 -20.13
C LYS A 350 29.21 32.55 -20.21
N LEU A 351 30.51 32.69 -20.50
CA LEU A 351 31.42 31.55 -20.64
C LEU A 351 32.09 31.17 -19.33
N TYR A 352 32.13 32.05 -18.32
CA TYR A 352 32.66 31.80 -16.97
C TYR A 352 34.12 31.26 -16.90
N ARG A 353 34.84 31.15 -18.01
CA ARG A 353 36.21 30.59 -18.11
C ARG A 353 37.28 31.62 -18.47
N ASP A 354 36.83 32.79 -18.89
CA ASP A 354 37.61 33.89 -19.43
C ASP A 354 37.88 34.99 -18.41
N THR A 355 37.47 34.80 -17.16
CA THR A 355 37.71 35.76 -16.08
C THR A 355 39.19 35.77 -15.69
N PRO A 356 39.86 36.93 -15.75
CA PRO A 356 41.22 37.07 -15.25
C PRO A 356 41.30 36.81 -13.75
N SER A 357 42.38 36.17 -13.29
CA SER A 357 42.61 35.83 -11.88
C SER A 357 43.66 36.70 -11.19
N ASN A 358 44.28 37.66 -11.88
CA ASN A 358 45.26 38.57 -11.28
C ASN A 358 44.58 39.83 -10.74
N CYS A 359 45.07 40.34 -9.61
CA CYS A 359 44.46 41.47 -8.90
C CYS A 359 44.33 42.70 -9.80
N TYR A 360 45.40 43.04 -10.53
CA TYR A 360 45.47 44.25 -11.36
C TYR A 360 44.42 44.28 -12.49
N SER A 361 44.11 43.14 -13.13
CA SER A 361 43.10 43.09 -14.20
C SER A 361 41.72 43.56 -13.74
N CYS A 362 41.37 43.37 -12.47
CA CYS A 362 40.09 43.81 -11.90
C CYS A 362 40.22 45.16 -11.20
N HIS A 363 41.32 45.38 -10.48
CA HIS A 363 41.54 46.56 -9.63
C HIS A 363 42.40 47.66 -10.30
N ARG A 364 42.52 47.66 -11.63
CA ARG A 364 43.28 48.70 -12.36
C ARG A 364 42.86 50.12 -12.00
N LYS A 365 41.56 50.35 -11.78
CA LYS A 365 41.03 51.68 -11.44
C LYS A 365 41.24 52.04 -9.96
N ASP A 366 41.49 51.05 -9.11
CA ASP A 366 41.70 51.22 -7.68
C ASP A 366 43.20 51.33 -7.33
N ASP A 367 44.09 51.12 -8.31
CA ASP A 367 45.53 51.16 -8.12
C ASP A 367 46.04 52.59 -7.91
N VAL A 368 46.21 52.95 -6.64
CA VAL A 368 46.79 54.23 -6.21
C VAL A 368 48.29 54.35 -6.55
N HIS A 369 48.98 53.24 -6.79
CA HIS A 369 50.41 53.21 -7.11
C HIS A 369 50.69 53.45 -8.59
N LYS A 370 49.65 53.48 -9.43
CA LYS A 370 49.74 53.72 -10.88
C LYS A 370 50.82 52.83 -11.52
N LEU A 371 50.80 51.53 -11.23
CA LEU A 371 51.76 50.52 -11.69
C LEU A 371 53.24 50.70 -11.27
N ARG A 372 53.57 51.68 -10.43
CA ARG A 372 54.97 51.89 -10.00
C ARG A 372 55.51 50.76 -9.12
N LEU A 373 54.63 50.04 -8.43
CA LEU A 373 55.00 48.89 -7.59
C LEU A 373 54.59 47.53 -8.20
N GLY A 374 54.36 47.47 -9.52
CA GLY A 374 54.04 46.22 -10.20
C GLY A 374 52.58 45.77 -10.07
N LYS A 375 52.29 44.61 -10.68
CA LYS A 375 50.93 44.03 -10.75
C LYS A 375 50.66 42.98 -9.67
N LYS A 376 51.69 42.55 -8.93
CA LYS A 376 51.59 41.55 -7.86
C LYS A 376 51.16 42.22 -6.56
N CYS A 377 49.93 42.72 -6.54
CA CYS A 377 49.38 43.44 -5.39
C CYS A 377 49.43 42.60 -4.09
N ASP A 378 49.34 41.27 -4.22
CA ASP A 378 49.39 40.28 -3.16
C ASP A 378 50.77 40.11 -2.51
N SER A 379 51.81 40.80 -3.00
CA SER A 379 53.10 40.88 -2.30
C SER A 379 53.04 41.71 -1.02
N CYS A 380 52.08 42.64 -0.93
CA CYS A 380 51.91 43.55 0.20
C CYS A 380 50.47 43.55 0.72
N HIS A 381 49.49 43.61 -0.19
CA HIS A 381 48.08 43.66 0.15
C HIS A 381 47.47 42.26 0.25
N ASN A 382 46.29 42.16 0.87
CA ASN A 382 45.55 40.91 0.96
C ASN A 382 44.08 41.09 0.59
N ALA A 383 43.41 39.98 0.29
CA ALA A 383 42.02 39.96 -0.15
C ALA A 383 40.99 40.31 0.95
N ARG A 384 41.40 40.43 2.22
CA ARG A 384 40.52 40.82 3.33
C ARG A 384 40.44 42.34 3.49
N SER A 385 41.56 43.04 3.29
CA SER A 385 41.63 44.50 3.38
C SER A 385 42.86 45.02 2.63
N TRP A 386 42.66 46.05 1.80
CA TRP A 386 43.74 46.75 1.10
C TRP A 386 44.62 47.57 2.06
N GLN A 387 44.02 48.12 3.12
CA GLN A 387 44.71 48.96 4.10
C GLN A 387 45.55 48.15 5.08
N ALA A 388 45.18 46.89 5.31
CA ALA A 388 45.96 45.98 6.14
C ALA A 388 47.08 45.33 5.30
N TRP A 389 48.11 46.11 4.97
CA TRP A 389 49.30 45.59 4.29
C TRP A 389 50.44 45.44 5.30
N ASP A 390 51.29 44.43 5.08
CA ASP A 390 52.48 44.17 5.87
C ASP A 390 53.62 43.83 4.92
N PHE A 391 54.45 44.83 4.63
CA PHE A 391 55.62 44.66 3.79
C PHE A 391 56.84 45.28 4.47
N ASP A 392 57.82 44.40 4.70
CA ASP A 392 59.14 44.75 5.21
C ASP A 392 60.12 44.72 4.03
N HIS A 393 60.59 45.90 3.63
CA HIS A 393 61.47 46.05 2.47
C HIS A 393 62.80 45.30 2.65
N ASP A 394 63.38 45.34 3.85
CA ASP A 394 64.69 44.74 4.13
C ASP A 394 64.62 43.21 4.15
N ARG A 395 63.47 42.64 4.53
CA ARG A 395 63.25 41.18 4.49
C ARG A 395 62.85 40.66 3.11
N ARG A 396 62.22 41.49 2.29
CA ARG A 396 61.60 41.08 1.01
C ARG A 396 62.42 41.44 -0.22
N THR A 397 63.44 42.28 -0.07
CA THR A 397 64.28 42.74 -1.17
C THR A 397 65.77 42.55 -0.86
N SER A 398 66.62 42.68 -1.88
CA SER A 398 68.07 42.57 -1.74
C SER A 398 68.75 43.90 -1.40
N PHE A 399 68.01 45.01 -1.34
CA PHE A 399 68.53 46.33 -1.03
C PHE A 399 68.02 46.77 0.34
N ARG A 400 68.92 46.87 1.31
CA ARG A 400 68.59 47.25 2.68
C ARG A 400 68.49 48.77 2.78
N LEU A 401 67.39 49.27 3.33
CA LEU A 401 67.24 50.70 3.63
C LEU A 401 67.98 51.02 4.93
N ASP A 402 69.15 51.64 4.81
CA ASP A 402 69.98 52.05 5.94
C ASP A 402 70.20 53.58 5.96
N GLY A 403 70.82 54.08 7.03
CA GLY A 403 71.10 55.52 7.17
C GLY A 403 69.89 56.43 6.91
N ALA A 404 70.07 57.40 6.03
CA ALA A 404 69.04 58.35 5.60
C ALA A 404 67.91 57.70 4.78
N HIS A 405 68.17 56.57 4.09
CA HIS A 405 67.20 55.90 3.23
C HIS A 405 66.04 55.26 4.01
N LYS A 406 66.20 54.99 5.32
CA LYS A 406 65.15 54.40 6.19
C LYS A 406 63.85 55.18 6.23
N LYS A 407 63.90 56.49 6.00
CA LYS A 407 62.76 57.40 6.09
C LYS A 407 62.14 57.72 4.73
N LEU A 408 62.66 57.14 3.65
CA LEU A 408 62.18 57.42 2.30
C LEU A 408 60.86 56.71 2.03
N ASP A 409 59.98 57.41 1.33
CA ASP A 409 58.79 56.83 0.74
C ASP A 409 59.17 55.94 -0.46
N CYS A 410 58.39 54.89 -0.72
CA CYS A 410 58.64 53.93 -1.79
C CYS A 410 58.81 54.61 -3.16
N TYR A 411 58.06 55.69 -3.43
CA TYR A 411 58.11 56.41 -4.70
C TYR A 411 59.34 57.30 -4.86
N ALA A 412 60.16 57.49 -3.82
CA ALA A 412 61.46 58.15 -3.96
C ALA A 412 62.39 57.33 -4.86
N CYS A 413 62.31 56.00 -4.76
CA CYS A 413 63.12 55.08 -5.57
C CYS A 413 62.31 54.48 -6.75
N HIS A 414 61.01 54.19 -6.54
CA HIS A 414 60.15 53.57 -7.55
C HIS A 414 59.33 54.63 -8.33
N ILE A 415 60.03 55.38 -9.17
CA ILE A 415 59.47 56.54 -9.88
C ILE A 415 58.75 56.21 -11.20
N LYS A 416 59.16 55.14 -11.89
CA LYS A 416 58.62 54.74 -13.21
C LYS A 416 57.59 53.63 -13.07
N GLU A 417 56.64 53.58 -14.01
CA GLU A 417 55.70 52.46 -14.11
C GLU A 417 56.43 51.17 -14.46
N MET A 418 56.12 50.08 -13.74
CA MET A 418 56.80 48.82 -13.90
C MET A 418 55.78 47.70 -14.02
N SER A 419 55.38 47.35 -15.25
CA SER A 419 54.37 46.31 -15.47
C SER A 419 54.81 44.89 -15.12
N GLY A 420 56.12 44.68 -14.90
CA GLY A 420 56.76 43.40 -14.63
C GLY A 420 57.36 43.31 -13.23
N ARG A 421 58.61 42.84 -13.12
CA ARG A 421 59.36 42.83 -11.86
C ARG A 421 59.66 44.27 -11.44
N VAL A 422 59.38 44.59 -10.18
CA VAL A 422 59.75 45.87 -9.57
C VAL A 422 61.27 45.92 -9.45
N ILE A 423 61.88 46.92 -10.09
CA ILE A 423 63.32 47.15 -10.12
C ILE A 423 63.60 48.63 -9.88
N ALA A 424 64.66 48.93 -9.14
CA ALA A 424 65.18 50.28 -8.99
C ALA A 424 66.70 50.22 -9.11
N PRO A 425 67.38 51.33 -9.45
CA PRO A 425 68.83 51.42 -9.29
C PRO A 425 69.19 51.13 -7.82
N ILE A 426 70.13 50.21 -7.62
CA ILE A 426 70.61 49.80 -6.28
C ILE A 426 72.05 50.25 -6.01
N SER A 427 72.75 50.78 -7.02
CA SER A 427 74.07 51.39 -6.85
C SER A 427 73.90 52.85 -6.42
N CYS A 428 74.85 53.36 -5.63
CA CYS A 428 74.84 54.74 -5.16
C CYS A 428 74.74 55.72 -6.34
N VAL A 429 75.61 55.56 -7.33
CA VAL A 429 75.65 56.38 -8.55
C VAL A 429 74.36 56.27 -9.37
N GLY A 430 73.65 55.15 -9.31
CA GLY A 430 72.38 54.99 -10.01
C GLY A 430 71.28 55.96 -9.58
N CYS A 431 71.41 56.55 -8.38
CA CYS A 431 70.50 57.56 -7.83
C CYS A 431 71.18 58.91 -7.58
N HIS A 432 72.46 58.89 -7.17
CA HIS A 432 73.22 60.05 -6.71
C HIS A 432 74.31 60.50 -7.69
N ASP A 433 74.17 60.19 -8.99
CA ASP A 433 75.11 60.64 -10.03
C ASP A 433 75.34 62.15 -10.00
N ASN A 434 74.26 62.92 -9.83
CA ASN A 434 74.31 64.39 -9.77
C ASN A 434 74.82 64.93 -8.42
N ASP A 435 74.93 64.08 -7.41
CA ASP A 435 75.40 64.46 -6.08
C ASP A 435 76.90 64.16 -5.89
N ASP A 436 77.55 63.48 -6.85
CA ASP A 436 78.97 63.15 -6.77
C ASP A 436 79.86 64.37 -7.05
N VAL A 437 80.38 64.96 -5.97
CA VAL A 437 81.33 66.07 -6.02
C VAL A 437 82.71 65.69 -6.59
N HIS A 438 83.01 64.39 -6.69
CA HIS A 438 84.29 63.90 -7.21
C HIS A 438 84.27 63.65 -8.73
N GLN A 439 83.14 63.91 -9.39
CA GLN A 439 83.02 63.80 -10.85
C GLN A 439 83.46 62.43 -11.39
N GLY A 440 83.20 61.35 -10.63
CA GLY A 440 83.53 59.98 -10.99
C GLY A 440 84.98 59.52 -10.74
N GLU A 441 85.85 60.35 -10.16
CA GLU A 441 87.29 60.04 -10.00
C GLU A 441 87.58 58.79 -9.12
N PHE A 442 86.69 58.44 -8.18
CA PHE A 442 86.91 57.36 -7.21
C PHE A 442 86.08 56.08 -7.46
N GLY A 443 85.39 55.99 -8.61
CA GLY A 443 84.53 54.86 -8.96
C GLY A 443 83.19 54.85 -8.20
N GLN A 444 82.42 53.77 -8.35
CA GLN A 444 80.99 53.72 -7.95
C GLN A 444 80.73 53.15 -6.54
N GLN A 445 81.77 52.73 -5.82
CA GLN A 445 81.66 52.09 -4.49
C GLN A 445 81.77 53.13 -3.36
N CYS A 446 80.85 54.09 -3.37
CA CYS A 446 80.85 55.22 -2.45
C CYS A 446 80.80 54.78 -0.97
N GLU A 447 80.13 53.67 -0.69
CA GLU A 447 79.95 53.06 0.62
C GLU A 447 81.25 52.59 1.30
N ARG A 448 82.37 52.53 0.55
CA ARG A 448 83.69 52.22 1.10
C ARG A 448 84.30 53.39 1.87
N CYS A 449 83.85 54.60 1.57
CA CYS A 449 84.40 55.83 2.13
C CYS A 449 83.32 56.62 2.89
N HIS A 450 82.07 56.60 2.44
CA HIS A 450 80.97 57.38 3.01
C HIS A 450 79.98 56.51 3.76
N VAL A 451 79.49 57.00 4.90
CA VAL A 451 78.36 56.38 5.61
C VAL A 451 77.03 56.88 5.05
N THR A 452 76.03 56.00 5.04
CA THR A 452 74.70 56.27 4.47
C THR A 452 73.82 57.19 5.32
N SER A 453 74.25 57.57 6.53
CA SER A 453 73.47 58.43 7.45
C SER A 453 73.45 59.90 7.03
N ASP A 454 74.57 60.43 6.54
CA ASP A 454 74.72 61.84 6.19
C ASP A 454 75.63 62.08 4.97
N PHE A 455 76.34 61.05 4.51
CA PHE A 455 77.29 61.07 3.39
C PHE A 455 78.45 62.08 3.51
N LYS A 456 78.51 62.84 4.60
CA LYS A 456 79.60 63.79 4.93
C LYS A 456 80.66 63.14 5.81
N THR A 457 80.25 62.17 6.63
CA THR A 457 81.12 61.42 7.52
C THR A 457 81.86 60.34 6.74
N LEU A 458 83.19 60.36 6.87
CA LEU A 458 84.07 59.38 6.26
C LEU A 458 84.35 58.19 7.20
N LEU A 459 84.40 56.99 6.64
CA LEU A 459 84.83 55.78 7.34
C LEU A 459 86.34 55.88 7.63
N MET A 460 86.73 56.10 8.90
CA MET A 460 88.14 56.18 9.27
C MET A 460 88.84 54.83 9.06
N GLY A 461 89.72 54.76 8.06
CA GLY A 461 90.55 53.58 7.75
C GLY A 461 90.63 53.20 6.27
N SER A 462 89.83 53.79 5.39
CA SER A 462 89.91 53.59 3.94
C SER A 462 90.78 54.65 3.27
N SER A 463 92.09 54.65 3.57
CA SER A 463 93.05 55.35 2.71
C SER A 463 92.99 54.75 1.29
N PRO A 464 92.77 55.54 0.24
CA PRO A 464 92.96 55.06 -1.12
C PRO A 464 94.46 54.78 -1.27
N LYS A 465 94.84 53.51 -1.38
CA LYS A 465 96.13 53.19 -1.99
C LYS A 465 96.04 53.72 -3.42
N ARG A 466 96.70 54.87 -3.67
CA ARG A 466 97.01 55.33 -5.02
C ARG A 466 97.72 54.17 -5.75
N ARG A 467 97.33 53.98 -7.01
CA ARG A 467 97.82 52.94 -7.93
C ARG A 467 99.31 52.72 -7.84
#